data_AF-A0A0D8I2P5-F1
#
_entry.id   AF-A0A0D8I2P5-F1
#
_cell.length_a   1.000
_cell.length_b   1.000
_cell.length_c   1.000
_cell.angle_alpha   90.00
_cell.angle_beta   90.00
_cell.angle_gamma   90.00
#
_symmetry.space_group_name_H-M   'P 1'
#
loop_
_entity.id
_entity.type
_entity.pdbx_description
1 polymer ?
#
loop_
_entity_poly.entity_id
_entity_poly.type
_entity_poly.pdbx_seq_one_letter_code
_entity_poly.pdbx_strand_id
1 'polypeptide(L)'
;MTILNSRSGRTRPRCGRIVAAFGGVVLATASLVTAGAGFAAAETVAETLNRACVRYVPNPDPVEGIVSDCAGANLQKANLAGANLIGADLAGATLTNAILTAADLSYATLEQANLTDADLTGADVSDAQMTGVNLTRAILIDASLSNTFMSYGTLTDANLTGANMYGANVWEADLTRANLTEVYLYSATMVHANLTDADLTDADLSLSYLYGANLTGTRAIPSDVQVTASSPADAAVTIPSPLGVRGVGLGECTRPTDIAVSIGTPTTFPVGTTTVTCTAGNTLASGSGTVTVTVNPYTAAPGFAASAPVTLSGTVGTELPHTFTATGTPAPQITVTVGALPDGLTLTSAGVLTGAPTAPGPINFTITADNGVGTPATLQVNGTITAATQTPAQIIAGACGNYVANPTAGNSTDCSGKNLAGTDLTGVNLTGANLTGTDLAGTNLTGADLYHADLTGADLTGANLTGVTLTGANLTGTSALPSDITVPATSNDGAPATWAVPAMPTGLTFGTCTPASGTVFPVGATSVTCTVTSVSGDVLTTGTGTFTVTTTPVVDPPVTGSLGSIFGS
;
A
#
# COMPACT_ATOMS: atom_id res chain seq x y z
N MET A 1 4.66 -82.01 -45.07
CA MET A 1 3.43 -82.68 -44.61
C MET A 1 2.51 -81.59 -44.09
N THR A 2 1.41 -81.37 -44.81
CA THR A 2 0.41 -80.31 -44.59
C THR A 2 -0.56 -80.76 -43.48
N ILE A 3 -1.01 -79.89 -42.57
CA ILE A 3 -2.41 -79.36 -42.41
C ILE A 3 -2.54 -79.07 -40.89
N LEU A 4 -2.89 -77.88 -40.34
CA LEU A 4 -4.13 -77.05 -40.37
C LEU A 4 -3.74 -75.63 -39.89
N ASN A 5 -3.95 -74.49 -40.58
CA ASN A 5 -5.20 -73.73 -40.82
C ASN A 5 -6.15 -73.71 -39.60
N SER A 6 -6.58 -72.58 -39.01
CA SER A 6 -7.20 -71.44 -39.70
C SER A 6 -7.46 -70.22 -38.78
N ARG A 7 -7.25 -69.00 -39.34
CA ARG A 7 -8.17 -67.82 -39.42
C ARG A 7 -8.69 -67.21 -38.09
N SER A 8 -8.84 -65.90 -37.86
CA SER A 8 -8.91 -64.64 -38.64
C SER A 8 -9.38 -63.58 -37.61
N GLY A 9 -9.05 -62.28 -37.58
CA GLY A 9 -8.29 -61.42 -38.47
C GLY A 9 -8.27 -59.95 -38.00
N ARG A 10 -7.29 -59.19 -38.55
CA ARG A 10 -7.21 -57.73 -38.84
C ARG A 10 -7.61 -56.73 -37.72
N THR A 11 -6.74 -55.82 -37.30
CA THR A 11 -6.11 -54.78 -38.15
C THR A 11 -4.79 -54.25 -37.55
N ARG A 12 -3.82 -53.98 -38.43
CA ARG A 12 -2.57 -53.20 -38.27
C ARG A 12 -2.70 -52.00 -39.26
N PRO A 13 -1.92 -50.89 -39.23
CA PRO A 13 -0.44 -51.00 -39.33
C PRO A 13 0.39 -49.78 -38.81
N ARG A 14 1.63 -49.92 -38.30
CA ARG A 14 2.99 -49.81 -38.92
C ARG A 14 3.86 -49.08 -37.86
N CYS A 15 5.18 -49.23 -37.69
CA CYS A 15 6.28 -49.80 -38.46
C CYS A 15 7.27 -50.42 -37.46
N GLY A 16 7.93 -51.52 -37.85
CA GLY A 16 8.96 -52.17 -37.05
C GLY A 16 10.34 -52.11 -37.70
N ARG A 17 11.33 -52.63 -36.99
CA ARG A 17 12.52 -53.25 -37.57
C ARG A 17 13.04 -54.32 -36.62
N ILE A 18 12.98 -55.56 -37.09
CA ILE A 18 13.61 -56.74 -36.51
C ILE A 18 15.07 -56.71 -36.93
N VAL A 19 15.99 -56.88 -35.99
CA VAL A 19 17.41 -57.17 -36.26
C VAL A 19 17.57 -58.69 -36.32
N ALA A 20 18.10 -59.18 -37.43
CA ALA A 20 18.49 -60.56 -37.63
C ALA A 20 20.00 -60.69 -37.44
N ALA A 21 20.42 -61.72 -36.71
CA ALA A 21 21.80 -62.15 -36.60
C ALA A 21 22.25 -62.86 -37.89
N PHE A 22 23.46 -62.53 -38.37
CA PHE A 22 24.28 -63.41 -39.22
C PHE A 22 25.76 -63.16 -38.92
N GLY A 23 26.47 -64.23 -38.54
CA GLY A 23 27.93 -64.28 -38.55
C GLY A 23 28.48 -64.61 -39.94
N GLY A 24 29.74 -64.27 -40.18
CA GLY A 24 30.53 -64.79 -41.29
C GLY A 24 31.27 -63.73 -42.11
N VAL A 25 32.53 -63.49 -41.73
CA VAL A 25 33.72 -63.21 -42.57
C VAL A 25 33.50 -62.44 -43.89
N VAL A 26 33.99 -61.20 -43.96
CA VAL A 26 34.23 -60.48 -45.22
C VAL A 26 35.74 -60.33 -45.45
N LEU A 27 36.24 -60.97 -46.52
CA LEU A 27 37.53 -60.69 -47.12
C LEU A 27 37.55 -59.27 -47.69
N ALA A 28 38.62 -58.54 -47.40
CA ALA A 28 38.93 -57.25 -47.99
C ALA A 28 39.08 -57.33 -49.52
N THR A 29 38.47 -56.39 -50.23
CA THR A 29 39.04 -55.85 -51.48
C THR A 29 38.90 -54.34 -51.48
N ALA A 30 40.05 -53.67 -51.58
CA ALA A 30 40.17 -52.23 -51.70
C ALA A 30 39.70 -51.75 -53.08
N SER A 31 38.96 -50.64 -53.11
CA SER A 31 38.88 -49.78 -54.29
C SER A 31 39.49 -48.42 -53.96
N LEU A 32 40.47 -48.06 -54.77
CA LEU A 32 41.29 -46.86 -54.70
C LEU A 32 40.49 -45.67 -55.27
N VAL A 33 40.25 -44.65 -54.48
CA VAL A 33 39.95 -43.29 -54.95
C VAL A 33 40.90 -42.34 -54.24
N THR A 34 41.79 -41.72 -55.00
CA THR A 34 42.71 -40.68 -54.52
C THR A 34 42.11 -39.30 -54.75
N ALA A 35 41.84 -38.54 -53.68
CA ALA A 35 42.03 -37.09 -53.62
C ALA A 35 41.83 -36.53 -52.19
N GLY A 36 42.90 -35.96 -51.63
CA GLY A 36 42.88 -34.65 -50.99
C GLY A 36 41.96 -34.41 -49.78
N ALA A 37 42.26 -35.05 -48.65
CA ALA A 37 42.19 -34.55 -47.27
C ALA A 37 42.39 -35.79 -46.40
N GLY A 38 43.37 -35.78 -45.50
CA GLY A 38 43.60 -36.89 -44.58
C GLY A 38 42.44 -37.03 -43.60
N PHE A 39 41.38 -37.73 -44.00
CA PHE A 39 40.51 -38.39 -43.05
C PHE A 39 41.31 -39.57 -42.51
N ALA A 40 41.91 -39.40 -41.32
CA ALA A 40 42.37 -40.54 -40.55
C ALA A 40 41.19 -41.53 -40.45
N ALA A 41 41.41 -42.80 -40.79
CA ALA A 41 40.40 -43.82 -40.57
C ALA A 41 39.94 -43.74 -39.10
N ALA A 42 38.63 -43.78 -38.86
CA ALA A 42 38.11 -43.77 -37.50
C ALA A 42 38.70 -44.98 -36.75
N GLU A 43 39.33 -44.72 -35.60
CA GLU A 43 39.92 -45.75 -34.75
C GLU A 43 38.86 -46.80 -34.39
N THR A 44 39.19 -48.07 -34.58
CA THR A 44 38.28 -49.17 -34.24
C THR A 44 38.18 -49.34 -32.72
N VAL A 45 37.10 -49.97 -32.26
CA VAL A 45 36.91 -50.31 -30.83
C VAL A 45 38.11 -51.09 -30.28
N ALA A 46 38.58 -52.10 -31.03
CA ALA A 46 39.71 -52.92 -30.62
C ALA A 46 41.04 -52.13 -30.57
N GLU A 47 41.28 -51.21 -31.49
CA GLU A 47 42.46 -50.34 -31.44
C GLU A 47 42.42 -49.42 -30.22
N THR A 48 41.25 -48.83 -29.95
CA THR A 48 41.02 -47.96 -28.79
C THR A 48 41.30 -48.70 -27.48
N LEU A 49 40.76 -49.91 -27.34
CA LEU A 49 40.91 -50.72 -26.12
C LEU A 49 42.34 -51.28 -25.98
N ASN A 50 42.98 -51.75 -27.07
CA ASN A 50 44.38 -52.18 -27.02
C ASN A 50 45.34 -51.05 -26.64
N ARG A 51 45.00 -49.80 -26.95
CA ARG A 51 45.80 -48.64 -26.57
C ARG A 51 45.59 -48.25 -25.10
N ALA A 52 44.34 -48.26 -24.65
CA ALA A 52 43.97 -47.70 -23.35
C ALA A 52 44.13 -48.69 -22.20
N CYS A 53 43.86 -49.97 -22.46
CA CYS A 53 43.89 -51.03 -21.46
C CYS A 53 45.30 -51.60 -21.29
N VAL A 54 45.61 -52.07 -20.08
CA VAL A 54 46.83 -52.86 -19.83
C VAL A 54 46.80 -54.15 -20.65
N ARG A 55 45.62 -54.76 -20.74
CA ARG A 55 45.36 -55.94 -21.56
C ARG A 55 43.93 -55.95 -22.07
N TYR A 56 43.76 -55.98 -23.39
CA TYR A 56 42.45 -56.18 -24.01
C TYR A 56 42.27 -57.63 -24.47
N VAL A 57 41.11 -58.21 -24.18
CA VAL A 57 40.69 -59.54 -24.62
C VAL A 57 39.42 -59.40 -25.46
N PRO A 58 39.46 -59.65 -26.80
CA PRO A 58 38.30 -59.45 -27.68
C PRO A 58 37.11 -60.38 -27.45
N ASN A 59 37.34 -61.55 -26.84
CA ASN A 59 36.31 -62.53 -26.50
C ASN A 59 36.55 -63.02 -25.07
N PRO A 60 36.23 -62.20 -24.06
CA PRO A 60 36.45 -62.54 -22.67
C PRO A 60 35.56 -63.72 -22.25
N ASP A 61 36.07 -64.52 -21.32
CA ASP A 61 35.32 -65.59 -20.66
C ASP A 61 35.39 -65.35 -19.12
N PRO A 62 34.30 -64.84 -18.52
CA PRO A 62 34.25 -64.54 -17.09
C PRO A 62 34.40 -65.77 -16.21
N VAL A 63 33.99 -66.95 -16.70
CA VAL A 63 34.03 -68.20 -15.93
C VAL A 63 35.47 -68.69 -15.75
N GLU A 64 36.32 -68.46 -16.76
CA GLU A 64 37.74 -68.81 -16.72
C GLU A 64 38.64 -67.68 -16.18
N GLY A 65 38.06 -66.53 -15.80
CA GLY A 65 38.79 -65.36 -15.32
C GLY A 65 39.61 -64.64 -16.40
N ILE A 66 39.29 -64.87 -17.67
CA ILE A 66 39.97 -64.25 -18.81
C ILE A 66 39.19 -63.02 -19.22
N VAL A 67 39.57 -61.88 -18.65
CA VAL A 67 38.89 -60.60 -18.87
C VAL A 67 39.86 -59.52 -19.34
N SER A 68 39.32 -58.42 -19.85
CA SER A 68 40.13 -57.23 -20.19
C SER A 68 40.50 -56.48 -18.91
N ASP A 69 41.77 -56.08 -18.78
CA ASP A 69 42.28 -55.24 -17.70
C ASP A 69 42.45 -53.81 -18.23
N CYS A 70 41.48 -52.98 -17.89
CA CYS A 70 41.35 -51.58 -18.26
C CYS A 70 41.25 -50.69 -17.00
N ALA A 71 41.76 -51.15 -15.85
CA ALA A 71 41.68 -50.40 -14.60
C ALA A 71 42.39 -49.05 -14.75
N GLY A 72 41.71 -47.96 -14.38
CA GLY A 72 42.20 -46.59 -14.51
C GLY A 72 42.38 -46.09 -15.95
N ALA A 73 41.92 -46.84 -16.96
CA ALA A 73 42.10 -46.47 -18.36
C ALA A 73 41.42 -45.13 -18.69
N ASN A 74 42.07 -44.34 -19.55
CA ASN A 74 41.48 -43.13 -20.12
C ASN A 74 40.77 -43.47 -21.43
N LEU A 75 39.45 -43.58 -21.35
CA LEU A 75 38.53 -43.87 -22.44
C LEU A 75 37.59 -42.67 -22.69
N GLN A 76 38.00 -41.46 -22.34
CA GLN A 76 37.21 -40.26 -22.55
C GLN A 76 36.89 -40.09 -24.04
N LYS A 77 35.61 -39.88 -24.38
CA LYS A 77 35.09 -39.75 -25.75
C LYS A 77 35.37 -40.97 -26.64
N ALA A 78 35.75 -42.11 -26.06
CA ALA A 78 35.96 -43.34 -26.83
C ALA A 78 34.65 -43.78 -27.48
N ASN A 79 34.73 -44.22 -28.73
CA ASN A 79 33.63 -44.94 -29.37
C ASN A 79 33.79 -46.44 -29.10
N LEU A 80 32.99 -46.94 -28.16
CA LEU A 80 32.92 -48.32 -27.70
C LEU A 80 31.54 -48.93 -28.01
N ALA A 81 30.83 -48.39 -29.01
CA ALA A 81 29.53 -48.90 -29.41
C ALA A 81 29.60 -50.39 -29.78
N GLY A 82 28.75 -51.21 -29.17
CA GLY A 82 28.74 -52.67 -29.36
C GLY A 82 29.99 -53.39 -28.87
N ALA A 83 30.83 -52.77 -28.05
CA ALA A 83 32.02 -53.40 -27.51
C ALA A 83 31.65 -54.60 -26.63
N ASN A 84 32.41 -55.69 -26.76
CA ASN A 84 32.39 -56.80 -25.81
C ASN A 84 33.41 -56.52 -24.70
N LEU A 85 32.90 -56.18 -23.52
CA LEU A 85 33.62 -55.84 -22.30
C LEU A 85 33.11 -56.70 -21.12
N ILE A 86 32.58 -57.89 -21.40
CA ILE A 86 32.05 -58.79 -20.38
C ILE A 86 33.15 -59.10 -19.35
N GLY A 87 32.86 -58.89 -18.08
CA GLY A 87 33.78 -59.12 -16.96
C GLY A 87 34.99 -58.18 -16.93
N ALA A 88 35.10 -57.18 -17.81
CA ALA A 88 36.25 -56.31 -17.88
C ALA A 88 36.47 -55.54 -16.56
N ASP A 89 37.73 -55.40 -16.16
CA ASP A 89 38.11 -54.50 -15.08
C ASP A 89 38.26 -53.09 -15.63
N LEU A 90 37.33 -52.22 -15.27
CA LEU A 90 37.26 -50.79 -15.59
C LEU A 90 37.27 -49.95 -14.30
N ALA A 91 37.76 -50.52 -13.18
CA ALA A 91 37.80 -49.81 -11.91
C ALA A 91 38.57 -48.49 -12.03
N GLY A 92 37.94 -47.38 -11.63
CA GLY A 92 38.50 -46.02 -11.72
C GLY A 92 38.75 -45.51 -13.14
N ALA A 93 38.29 -46.21 -14.19
CA ALA A 93 38.45 -45.76 -15.56
C ALA A 93 37.70 -44.45 -15.83
N THR A 94 38.22 -43.61 -16.72
CA THR A 94 37.58 -42.37 -17.17
C THR A 94 36.91 -42.60 -18.52
N LEU A 95 35.58 -42.72 -18.53
CA LEU A 95 34.74 -42.89 -19.72
C LEU A 95 33.85 -41.67 -19.99
N THR A 96 34.25 -40.49 -19.54
CA THR A 96 33.46 -39.26 -19.73
C THR A 96 33.17 -39.04 -21.21
N ASN A 97 31.91 -38.76 -21.59
CA ASN A 97 31.46 -38.60 -22.97
C ASN A 97 31.74 -39.82 -23.89
N ALA A 98 32.02 -41.00 -23.36
CA ALA A 98 32.21 -42.20 -24.19
C ALA A 98 30.88 -42.68 -24.78
N ILE A 99 30.93 -43.32 -25.94
CA ILE A 99 29.78 -43.93 -26.61
C ILE A 99 29.87 -45.43 -26.36
N LEU A 100 29.01 -45.98 -25.51
CA LEU A 100 28.88 -47.39 -25.16
C LEU A 100 27.54 -47.98 -25.61
N THR A 101 26.89 -47.38 -26.60
CA THR A 101 25.58 -47.83 -27.09
C THR A 101 25.61 -49.31 -27.47
N ALA A 102 24.70 -50.10 -26.91
CA ALA A 102 24.60 -51.55 -27.09
C ALA A 102 25.88 -52.34 -26.77
N ALA A 103 26.81 -51.79 -25.99
CA ALA A 103 27.96 -52.53 -25.48
C ALA A 103 27.53 -53.55 -24.43
N ASP A 104 28.29 -54.64 -24.31
CA ASP A 104 28.11 -55.65 -23.28
C ASP A 104 29.21 -55.50 -22.23
N LEU A 105 28.82 -54.97 -21.08
CA LEU A 105 29.61 -54.79 -19.86
C LEU A 105 29.07 -55.68 -18.73
N SER A 106 28.33 -56.75 -19.06
CA SER A 106 27.82 -57.66 -18.03
C SER A 106 28.98 -58.23 -17.20
N TYR A 107 28.77 -58.35 -15.89
CA TYR A 107 29.78 -58.78 -14.91
C TYR A 107 31.04 -57.89 -14.79
N ALA A 108 31.10 -56.72 -15.44
CA ALA A 108 32.27 -55.86 -15.38
C ALA A 108 32.48 -55.21 -13.99
N THR A 109 33.71 -54.81 -13.70
CA THR A 109 34.05 -53.99 -12.53
C THR A 109 34.20 -52.53 -12.96
N LEU A 110 33.30 -51.67 -12.53
CA LEU A 110 33.22 -50.23 -12.81
C LEU A 110 33.29 -49.41 -11.50
N GLU A 111 33.84 -49.97 -10.43
CA GLU A 111 33.99 -49.29 -9.14
C GLU A 111 34.71 -47.95 -9.31
N GLN A 112 34.11 -46.87 -8.81
CA GLN A 112 34.65 -45.50 -8.92
C GLN A 112 34.92 -45.02 -10.36
N ALA A 113 34.41 -45.70 -11.38
CA ALA A 113 34.57 -45.27 -12.77
C ALA A 113 33.78 -43.98 -13.06
N ASN A 114 34.31 -43.13 -13.93
CA ASN A 114 33.67 -41.88 -14.32
C ASN A 114 33.05 -41.98 -15.73
N LEU A 115 31.74 -42.17 -15.78
CA LEU A 115 30.90 -42.22 -16.97
C LEU A 115 30.06 -40.95 -17.16
N THR A 116 30.50 -39.81 -16.63
CA THR A 116 29.80 -38.52 -16.81
C THR A 116 29.55 -38.24 -18.30
N ASP A 117 28.32 -37.89 -18.67
CA ASP A 117 27.90 -37.62 -20.06
C ASP A 117 28.10 -38.81 -21.05
N ALA A 118 28.34 -40.04 -20.56
CA ALA A 118 28.48 -41.21 -21.43
C ALA A 118 27.13 -41.68 -21.99
N ASP A 119 27.13 -42.25 -23.20
CA ASP A 119 25.95 -42.83 -23.84
C ASP A 119 25.99 -44.35 -23.74
N LEU A 120 25.22 -44.91 -22.82
CA LEU A 120 25.01 -46.34 -22.58
C LEU A 120 23.65 -46.83 -23.12
N THR A 121 23.06 -46.15 -24.10
CA THR A 121 21.75 -46.54 -24.65
C THR A 121 21.73 -48.00 -25.08
N GLY A 122 20.82 -48.80 -24.51
CA GLY A 122 20.67 -50.23 -24.78
C GLY A 122 21.87 -51.11 -24.40
N ALA A 123 22.83 -50.60 -23.62
CA ALA A 123 23.96 -51.40 -23.14
C ALA A 123 23.49 -52.45 -22.11
N ASP A 124 24.18 -53.59 -22.08
CA ASP A 124 24.04 -54.56 -21.00
C ASP A 124 25.12 -54.30 -19.95
N VAL A 125 24.73 -53.92 -18.75
CA VAL A 125 25.62 -53.68 -17.60
C VAL A 125 25.18 -54.58 -16.44
N SER A 126 24.42 -55.64 -16.71
CA SER A 126 23.88 -56.54 -15.68
C SER A 126 24.97 -57.19 -14.84
N ASP A 127 24.66 -57.44 -13.56
CA ASP A 127 25.55 -58.05 -12.56
C ASP A 127 26.90 -57.32 -12.33
N ALA A 128 27.08 -56.11 -12.88
CA ALA A 128 28.32 -55.34 -12.74
C ALA A 128 28.52 -54.77 -11.33
N GLN A 129 29.79 -54.65 -10.91
CA GLN A 129 30.21 -53.97 -9.68
C GLN A 129 30.44 -52.49 -9.98
N MET A 130 29.61 -51.60 -9.47
CA MET A 130 29.56 -50.19 -9.85
C MET A 130 29.59 -49.26 -8.62
N THR A 131 30.16 -49.71 -7.50
CA THR A 131 30.17 -48.95 -6.25
C THR A 131 30.88 -47.60 -6.44
N GLY A 132 30.19 -46.51 -6.10
CA GLY A 132 30.69 -45.14 -6.24
C GLY A 132 30.92 -44.68 -7.68
N VAL A 133 30.31 -45.33 -8.67
CA VAL A 133 30.36 -44.91 -10.07
C VAL A 133 29.79 -43.49 -10.23
N ASN A 134 30.34 -42.72 -11.17
CA ASN A 134 29.78 -41.42 -11.57
C ASN A 134 29.13 -41.51 -12.95
N LEU A 135 27.80 -41.53 -12.98
CA LEU A 135 26.91 -41.54 -14.14
C LEU A 135 26.19 -40.19 -14.33
N THR A 136 26.75 -39.08 -13.80
CA THR A 136 26.14 -37.75 -13.93
C THR A 136 25.83 -37.44 -15.40
N ARG A 137 24.57 -37.11 -15.72
CA ARG A 137 24.09 -36.84 -17.10
C ARG A 137 24.34 -37.97 -18.12
N ALA A 138 24.63 -39.19 -17.67
CA ALA A 138 24.75 -40.32 -18.57
C ALA A 138 23.39 -40.68 -19.19
N ILE A 139 23.41 -41.25 -20.39
CA ILE A 139 22.23 -41.73 -21.11
C ILE A 139 22.21 -43.26 -20.97
N LEU A 140 21.21 -43.80 -20.29
CA LEU A 140 21.02 -45.23 -20.04
C LEU A 140 19.64 -45.71 -20.53
N ILE A 141 19.12 -45.09 -21.60
CA ILE A 141 17.81 -45.42 -22.15
C ILE A 141 17.80 -46.90 -22.57
N ASP A 142 16.79 -47.65 -22.13
CA ASP A 142 16.61 -49.08 -22.39
C ASP A 142 17.81 -49.98 -21.99
N ALA A 143 18.73 -49.49 -21.15
CA ALA A 143 19.87 -50.27 -20.69
C ALA A 143 19.46 -51.35 -19.67
N SER A 144 20.22 -52.45 -19.63
CA SER A 144 20.06 -53.50 -18.62
C SER A 144 21.02 -53.26 -17.46
N LEU A 145 20.49 -52.93 -16.28
CA LEU A 145 21.21 -52.77 -15.01
C LEU A 145 20.69 -53.76 -13.96
N SER A 146 20.27 -54.95 -14.38
CA SER A 146 19.75 -55.96 -13.45
C SER A 146 20.85 -56.40 -12.49
N ASN A 147 20.53 -56.49 -11.20
CA ASN A 147 21.43 -56.94 -10.12
C ASN A 147 22.76 -56.19 -10.00
N THR A 148 22.87 -54.97 -10.52
CA THR A 148 24.10 -54.17 -10.39
C THR A 148 24.29 -53.66 -8.96
N PHE A 149 25.56 -53.47 -8.56
CA PHE A 149 25.92 -52.88 -7.27
C PHE A 149 26.38 -51.43 -7.43
N MET A 150 25.46 -50.48 -7.35
CA MET A 150 25.69 -49.03 -7.54
C MET A 150 25.62 -48.23 -6.22
N SER A 151 25.92 -48.86 -5.08
CA SER A 151 25.94 -48.17 -3.78
C SER A 151 26.84 -46.94 -3.84
N TYR A 152 26.39 -45.81 -3.28
CA TYR A 152 27.11 -44.53 -3.30
C TYR A 152 27.37 -43.93 -4.70
N GLY A 153 26.72 -44.44 -5.74
CA GLY A 153 26.84 -43.91 -7.09
C GLY A 153 26.22 -42.52 -7.24
N THR A 154 26.74 -41.73 -8.18
CA THR A 154 26.14 -40.44 -8.58
C THR A 154 25.48 -40.60 -9.95
N LEU A 155 24.16 -40.47 -10.00
CA LEU A 155 23.32 -40.55 -11.20
C LEU A 155 22.53 -39.24 -11.42
N THR A 156 23.04 -38.12 -10.88
CA THR A 156 22.40 -36.81 -11.00
C THR A 156 22.17 -36.44 -12.47
N ASP A 157 20.94 -36.01 -12.80
CA ASP A 157 20.51 -35.65 -14.16
C ASP A 157 20.68 -36.79 -15.21
N ALA A 158 20.89 -38.04 -14.80
CA ALA A 158 21.00 -39.18 -15.72
C ALA A 158 19.64 -39.52 -16.35
N ASN A 159 19.65 -40.00 -17.59
CA ASN A 159 18.45 -40.45 -18.27
C ASN A 159 18.38 -41.97 -18.32
N LEU A 160 17.57 -42.59 -17.47
CA LEU A 160 17.38 -44.03 -17.38
C LEU A 160 16.05 -44.48 -17.98
N THR A 161 15.43 -43.71 -18.89
CA THR A 161 14.10 -44.05 -19.43
C THR A 161 14.06 -45.50 -19.95
N GLY A 162 13.11 -46.31 -19.48
CA GLY A 162 12.91 -47.71 -19.88
C GLY A 162 13.96 -48.69 -19.34
N ALA A 163 14.94 -48.24 -18.55
CA ALA A 163 16.01 -49.10 -18.06
C ALA A 163 15.47 -50.20 -17.14
N ASN A 164 16.10 -51.37 -17.23
CA ASN A 164 15.81 -52.50 -16.36
C ASN A 164 16.77 -52.51 -15.17
N MET A 165 16.29 -52.10 -14.00
CA MET A 165 17.03 -52.08 -12.73
C MET A 165 16.53 -53.13 -11.74
N TYR A 166 16.01 -54.25 -12.23
CA TYR A 166 15.54 -55.36 -11.39
C TYR A 166 16.62 -55.78 -10.39
N GLY A 167 16.29 -55.79 -9.10
CA GLY A 167 17.20 -56.22 -8.04
C GLY A 167 18.46 -55.35 -7.88
N ALA A 168 18.56 -54.20 -8.55
CA ALA A 168 19.73 -53.34 -8.44
C ALA A 168 19.90 -52.78 -7.02
N ASN A 169 21.13 -52.64 -6.58
CA ASN A 169 21.48 -51.99 -5.31
C ASN A 169 21.94 -50.56 -5.58
N VAL A 170 21.10 -49.58 -5.24
CA VAL A 170 21.37 -48.14 -5.33
C VAL A 170 21.35 -47.50 -3.94
N TRP A 171 21.83 -48.24 -2.93
CA TRP A 171 21.93 -47.78 -1.54
C TRP A 171 22.77 -46.49 -1.43
N GLU A 172 22.23 -45.47 -0.78
CA GLU A 172 22.86 -44.13 -0.63
C GLU A 172 23.30 -43.47 -1.94
N ALA A 173 22.78 -43.89 -3.09
CA ALA A 173 23.08 -43.27 -4.38
C ALA A 173 22.35 -41.92 -4.53
N ASP A 174 22.94 -41.01 -5.30
CA ASP A 174 22.34 -39.73 -5.66
C ASP A 174 21.70 -39.81 -7.06
N LEU A 175 20.37 -39.87 -7.12
CA LEU A 175 19.56 -39.83 -8.34
C LEU A 175 18.82 -38.50 -8.50
N THR A 176 19.35 -37.41 -7.92
CA THR A 176 18.72 -36.08 -8.02
C THR A 176 18.46 -35.70 -9.47
N ARG A 177 17.22 -35.34 -9.81
CA ARG A 177 16.76 -34.99 -11.18
C ARG A 177 16.99 -36.06 -12.24
N ALA A 178 17.24 -37.31 -11.85
CA ALA A 178 17.32 -38.41 -12.80
C ALA A 178 15.96 -38.65 -13.45
N ASN A 179 15.95 -38.98 -14.74
CA ASN A 179 14.75 -39.41 -15.45
C ASN A 179 14.60 -40.93 -15.32
N LEU A 180 13.64 -41.37 -14.51
CA LEU A 180 13.32 -42.76 -14.19
C LEU A 180 11.93 -43.21 -14.74
N THR A 181 11.26 -42.40 -15.55
CA THR A 181 10.95 -42.79 -16.93
C THR A 181 10.61 -44.25 -17.21
N GLU A 182 9.48 -44.85 -16.81
CA GLU A 182 9.16 -46.27 -17.13
C GLU A 182 10.20 -47.30 -16.65
N VAL A 183 11.04 -46.94 -15.67
CA VAL A 183 12.09 -47.83 -15.15
C VAL A 183 11.50 -48.99 -14.36
N TYR A 184 12.10 -50.17 -14.53
CA TYR A 184 11.77 -51.34 -13.73
C TYR A 184 12.69 -51.48 -12.50
N LEU A 185 12.23 -51.00 -11.34
CA LEU A 185 12.94 -51.03 -10.04
C LEU A 185 12.43 -52.15 -9.12
N TYR A 186 11.79 -53.17 -9.69
CA TYR A 186 11.24 -54.27 -8.91
C TYR A 186 12.32 -54.95 -8.06
N SER A 187 12.04 -55.12 -6.76
CA SER A 187 12.99 -55.70 -5.80
C SER A 187 14.33 -54.96 -5.65
N ALA A 188 14.45 -53.73 -6.15
CA ALA A 188 15.66 -52.92 -5.99
C ALA A 188 15.83 -52.41 -4.55
N THR A 189 17.08 -52.16 -4.15
CA THR A 189 17.40 -51.55 -2.86
C THR A 189 17.75 -50.08 -3.06
N MET A 190 16.92 -49.18 -2.53
CA MET A 190 17.05 -47.71 -2.60
C MET A 190 17.13 -47.09 -1.20
N VAL A 191 17.62 -47.83 -0.22
CA VAL A 191 17.72 -47.36 1.16
C VAL A 191 18.58 -46.09 1.19
N HIS A 192 18.08 -45.02 1.81
CA HIS A 192 18.74 -43.71 1.86
C HIS A 192 19.15 -43.09 0.52
N ALA A 193 18.64 -43.59 -0.61
CA ALA A 193 18.90 -42.99 -1.90
C ALA A 193 18.26 -41.59 -1.99
N ASN A 194 18.94 -40.66 -2.66
CA ASN A 194 18.41 -39.33 -2.91
C ASN A 194 17.74 -39.27 -4.28
N LEU A 195 16.41 -39.20 -4.32
CA LEU A 195 15.63 -39.07 -5.56
C LEU A 195 15.02 -37.67 -5.68
N THR A 196 15.63 -36.65 -5.07
CA THR A 196 15.07 -35.28 -5.12
C THR A 196 14.83 -34.86 -6.57
N ASP A 197 13.61 -34.42 -6.88
CA ASP A 197 13.17 -33.99 -8.21
C ASP A 197 13.35 -35.04 -9.33
N ALA A 198 13.52 -36.31 -8.99
CA ALA A 198 13.59 -37.39 -9.97
C ALA A 198 12.21 -37.66 -10.60
N ASP A 199 12.21 -37.96 -11.90
CA ASP A 199 10.99 -38.28 -12.63
C ASP A 199 10.70 -39.78 -12.57
N LEU A 200 9.81 -40.22 -11.69
CA LEU A 200 9.40 -41.62 -11.52
C LEU A 200 8.19 -41.99 -12.40
N THR A 201 7.99 -41.29 -13.50
CA THR A 201 6.81 -41.47 -14.33
C THR A 201 6.65 -42.92 -14.80
N ASP A 202 5.59 -43.60 -14.37
CA ASP A 202 5.26 -44.98 -14.76
C ASP A 202 6.31 -46.02 -14.39
N ALA A 203 7.26 -45.66 -13.53
CA ALA A 203 8.23 -46.57 -12.94
C ALA A 203 7.53 -47.63 -12.06
N ASP A 204 8.12 -48.82 -11.99
CA ASP A 204 7.66 -49.91 -11.12
C ASP A 204 8.59 -50.09 -9.93
N LEU A 205 8.12 -49.66 -8.77
CA LEU A 205 8.80 -49.76 -7.48
C LEU A 205 8.19 -50.86 -6.60
N SER A 206 7.47 -51.81 -7.22
CA SER A 206 6.91 -52.94 -6.50
C SER A 206 8.02 -53.74 -5.80
N LEU A 207 7.82 -54.02 -4.51
CA LEU A 207 8.77 -54.75 -3.65
C LEU A 207 10.16 -54.12 -3.53
N SER A 208 10.36 -52.85 -3.90
CA SER A 208 11.63 -52.17 -3.65
C SER A 208 11.80 -51.75 -2.18
N TYR A 209 13.03 -51.70 -1.69
CA TYR A 209 13.35 -51.21 -0.34
C TYR A 209 13.68 -49.71 -0.36
N LEU A 210 12.73 -48.88 0.06
CA LEU A 210 12.83 -47.41 0.03
C LEU A 210 13.17 -46.77 1.39
N TYR A 211 13.57 -47.55 2.39
CA TYR A 211 13.74 -47.05 3.76
C TYR A 211 14.64 -45.81 3.80
N GLY A 212 14.09 -44.68 4.24
CA GLY A 212 14.82 -43.42 4.35
C GLY A 212 15.24 -42.78 3.02
N ALA A 213 14.72 -43.24 1.88
CA ALA A 213 14.91 -42.60 0.58
C ALA A 213 14.26 -41.21 0.58
N ASN A 214 14.94 -40.22 -0.01
CA ASN A 214 14.39 -38.87 -0.19
C ASN A 214 13.65 -38.78 -1.52
N LEU A 215 12.33 -38.62 -1.44
CA LEU A 215 11.38 -38.55 -2.56
C LEU A 215 10.86 -37.13 -2.81
N THR A 216 11.48 -36.11 -2.22
CA THR A 216 11.06 -34.70 -2.37
C THR A 216 10.98 -34.30 -3.84
N GLY A 217 9.88 -33.67 -4.27
CA GLY A 217 9.69 -33.24 -5.65
C GLY A 217 9.40 -34.37 -6.66
N THR A 218 9.44 -35.64 -6.24
CA THR A 218 9.08 -36.75 -7.12
C THR A 218 7.57 -36.86 -7.29
N ARG A 219 7.13 -37.51 -8.37
CA ARG A 219 5.71 -37.79 -8.63
C ARG A 219 5.05 -38.73 -7.60
N ALA A 220 5.83 -39.42 -6.76
CA ALA A 220 5.31 -40.23 -5.65
C ALA A 220 4.82 -39.37 -4.47
N ILE A 221 5.17 -38.09 -4.45
CA ILE A 221 4.83 -37.10 -3.42
C ILE A 221 3.93 -36.03 -4.05
N PRO A 222 2.94 -35.49 -3.31
CA PRO A 222 2.13 -34.38 -3.83
C PRO A 222 2.99 -33.18 -4.26
N SER A 223 2.52 -32.44 -5.27
CA SER A 223 3.17 -31.19 -5.67
C SER A 223 2.94 -30.08 -4.63
N ASP A 224 3.81 -29.08 -4.64
CA ASP A 224 3.62 -27.84 -3.88
C ASP A 224 2.26 -27.20 -4.16
N VAL A 225 1.68 -26.60 -3.12
CA VAL A 225 0.35 -25.98 -3.18
C VAL A 225 0.43 -24.50 -2.82
N GLN A 226 -0.15 -23.67 -3.68
CA GLN A 226 -0.24 -22.21 -3.50
C GLN A 226 -1.72 -21.81 -3.45
N VAL A 227 -2.14 -21.17 -2.37
CA VAL A 227 -3.50 -20.61 -2.24
C VAL A 227 -3.47 -19.21 -1.66
N THR A 228 -4.50 -18.41 -1.92
CA THR A 228 -4.72 -17.15 -1.20
C THR A 228 -5.58 -17.41 0.02
N ALA A 229 -5.21 -16.82 1.16
CA ALA A 229 -5.97 -16.97 2.38
C ALA A 229 -7.42 -16.48 2.22
N SER A 230 -8.35 -17.26 2.75
CA SER A 230 -9.77 -16.89 2.85
C SER A 230 -10.03 -15.97 4.05
N SER A 231 -9.11 -15.93 5.00
CA SER A 231 -9.16 -15.09 6.20
C SER A 231 -7.77 -14.50 6.50
N PRO A 232 -7.65 -13.48 7.36
CA PRO A 232 -6.34 -12.96 7.78
C PRO A 232 -5.45 -13.98 8.50
N ALA A 233 -6.00 -15.07 9.01
CA ALA A 233 -5.26 -16.06 9.79
C ALA A 233 -4.85 -17.29 8.96
N ASP A 234 -5.74 -17.77 8.09
CA ASP A 234 -5.63 -19.10 7.50
C ASP A 234 -6.37 -19.29 6.16
N ALA A 235 -6.05 -20.43 5.53
CA ALA A 235 -6.75 -20.98 4.38
C ALA A 235 -7.05 -22.46 4.59
N ALA A 236 -8.18 -22.94 4.09
CA ALA A 236 -8.43 -24.36 3.91
C ALA A 236 -7.72 -24.83 2.63
N VAL A 237 -6.75 -25.74 2.76
CA VAL A 237 -5.94 -26.27 1.65
C VAL A 237 -6.19 -27.76 1.49
N THR A 238 -6.40 -28.20 0.26
CA THR A 238 -6.48 -29.63 -0.07
C THR A 238 -5.20 -30.04 -0.78
N ILE A 239 -4.44 -30.95 -0.17
CA ILE A 239 -3.28 -31.54 -0.82
C ILE A 239 -3.77 -32.68 -1.74
N PRO A 240 -3.46 -32.65 -3.04
CA PRO A 240 -3.91 -33.66 -3.99
C PRO A 240 -3.21 -35.00 -3.78
N SER A 241 -3.86 -36.09 -4.16
CA SER A 241 -3.21 -37.40 -4.21
C SER A 241 -2.24 -37.47 -5.41
N PRO A 242 -1.01 -37.99 -5.22
CA PRO A 242 -0.07 -38.23 -6.31
C PRO A 242 -0.57 -39.38 -7.20
N LEU A 243 -0.20 -39.35 -8.48
CA LEU A 243 -0.56 -40.36 -9.47
C LEU A 243 0.66 -40.81 -10.27
N GLY A 244 0.72 -42.10 -10.63
CA GLY A 244 1.58 -42.56 -11.72
C GLY A 244 2.93 -43.17 -11.31
N VAL A 245 3.04 -43.76 -10.12
CA VAL A 245 4.14 -44.69 -9.78
C VAL A 245 3.52 -46.04 -9.44
N ARG A 246 3.97 -47.13 -10.08
CA ARG A 246 3.44 -48.47 -9.84
C ARG A 246 4.09 -49.07 -8.59
N GLY A 247 3.29 -49.79 -7.81
CA GLY A 247 3.76 -50.49 -6.61
C GLY A 247 4.00 -49.61 -5.38
N VAL A 248 3.81 -48.28 -5.47
CA VAL A 248 3.99 -47.33 -4.36
C VAL A 248 2.65 -46.66 -4.05
N GLY A 249 2.28 -46.67 -2.77
CA GLY A 249 1.15 -45.92 -2.23
C GLY A 249 1.63 -44.74 -1.39
N LEU A 250 0.86 -43.65 -1.42
CA LEU A 250 1.06 -42.55 -0.48
C LEU A 250 0.60 -43.01 0.92
N GLY A 251 1.48 -42.86 1.91
CA GLY A 251 1.21 -43.13 3.31
C GLY A 251 0.68 -41.88 4.02
N GLU A 252 1.27 -41.55 5.17
CA GLU A 252 0.87 -40.40 5.98
C GLU A 252 1.67 -39.14 5.61
N CYS A 253 1.03 -37.98 5.78
CA CYS A 253 1.66 -36.67 5.70
C CYS A 253 1.55 -35.94 7.04
N THR A 254 2.62 -35.30 7.49
CA THR A 254 2.70 -34.60 8.78
C THR A 254 3.35 -33.23 8.65
N ARG A 255 2.95 -32.30 9.53
CA ARG A 255 3.62 -31.01 9.72
C ARG A 255 4.85 -31.17 10.64
N PRO A 256 5.74 -30.16 10.77
CA PRO A 256 6.92 -30.26 11.62
C PRO A 256 6.63 -30.46 13.11
N THR A 257 5.40 -30.20 13.53
CA THR A 257 4.90 -30.44 14.91
C THR A 257 4.14 -31.78 15.01
N ASP A 258 4.40 -32.73 14.11
CA ASP A 258 3.77 -34.05 14.03
C ASP A 258 2.24 -34.05 13.92
N ILE A 259 1.67 -32.97 13.40
CA ILE A 259 0.23 -32.87 13.14
C ILE A 259 -0.07 -33.55 11.80
N ALA A 260 -0.95 -34.56 11.82
CA ALA A 260 -1.39 -35.26 10.62
C ALA A 260 -2.11 -34.33 9.63
N VAL A 261 -1.83 -34.52 8.35
CA VAL A 261 -2.44 -33.82 7.22
C VAL A 261 -3.14 -34.84 6.32
N SER A 262 -4.48 -34.80 6.33
CA SER A 262 -5.30 -35.71 5.54
C SER A 262 -5.32 -35.31 4.06
N ILE A 263 -4.90 -36.24 3.20
CA ILE A 263 -4.85 -36.05 1.74
C ILE A 263 -6.26 -36.09 1.13
N GLY A 264 -6.49 -35.24 0.12
CA GLY A 264 -7.78 -35.15 -0.57
C GLY A 264 -8.89 -34.49 0.24
N THR A 265 -8.62 -34.10 1.49
CA THR A 265 -9.55 -33.35 2.34
C THR A 265 -8.99 -31.97 2.70
N PRO A 266 -9.83 -30.93 2.79
CA PRO A 266 -9.37 -29.62 3.23
C PRO A 266 -8.82 -29.65 4.66
N THR A 267 -7.62 -29.12 4.85
CA THR A 267 -6.95 -28.93 6.15
C THR A 267 -6.53 -27.47 6.30
N THR A 268 -6.56 -26.92 7.51
CA THR A 268 -6.28 -25.49 7.73
C THR A 268 -4.78 -25.22 7.85
N PHE A 269 -4.31 -24.26 7.06
CA PHE A 269 -2.93 -23.78 7.10
C PHE A 269 -2.88 -22.29 7.43
N PRO A 270 -1.96 -21.86 8.32
CA PRO A 270 -1.76 -20.45 8.60
C PRO A 270 -1.15 -19.73 7.39
N VAL A 271 -1.37 -18.41 7.31
CA VAL A 271 -0.68 -17.56 6.33
C VAL A 271 0.83 -17.73 6.45
N GLY A 272 1.50 -17.81 5.29
CA GLY A 272 2.93 -18.09 5.17
C GLY A 272 3.21 -19.46 4.57
N THR A 273 4.43 -19.94 4.78
CA THR A 273 4.91 -21.19 4.20
C THR A 273 4.98 -22.27 5.27
N THR A 274 4.35 -23.42 5.01
CA THR A 274 4.43 -24.62 5.84
C THR A 274 5.01 -25.76 5.02
N THR A 275 6.08 -26.38 5.52
CA THR A 275 6.61 -27.63 4.96
C THR A 275 5.87 -28.82 5.56
N VAL A 276 5.39 -29.72 4.72
CA VAL A 276 4.70 -30.97 5.09
C VAL A 276 5.57 -32.13 4.64
N THR A 277 5.83 -33.09 5.51
CA THR A 277 6.57 -34.31 5.15
C THR A 277 5.57 -35.42 4.85
N CYS A 278 5.66 -36.01 3.67
CA CYS A 278 4.83 -37.12 3.23
C CYS A 278 5.66 -38.38 3.07
N THR A 279 5.10 -39.52 3.46
CA THR A 279 5.72 -40.84 3.25
C THR A 279 5.11 -41.50 2.02
N ALA A 280 5.93 -42.12 1.19
CA ALA A 280 5.48 -42.93 0.06
C ALA A 280 6.23 -44.26 0.08
N GLY A 281 5.50 -45.36 -0.03
CA GLY A 281 6.09 -46.68 0.14
C GLY A 281 5.21 -47.82 -0.33
N ASN A 282 5.72 -49.02 -0.14
CA ASN A 282 5.03 -50.27 -0.39
C ASN A 282 4.93 -51.06 0.93
N THR A 283 4.51 -52.32 0.86
CA THR A 283 4.36 -53.15 2.07
C THR A 283 5.67 -53.48 2.79
N LEU A 284 6.82 -53.26 2.16
CA LEU A 284 8.14 -53.59 2.71
C LEU A 284 8.85 -52.38 3.33
N ALA A 285 8.72 -51.19 2.74
CA ALA A 285 9.41 -49.99 3.18
C ALA A 285 8.79 -48.71 2.61
N SER A 286 9.10 -47.57 3.23
CA SER A 286 8.72 -46.24 2.75
C SER A 286 9.93 -45.29 2.72
N GLY A 287 9.91 -44.42 1.71
CA GLY A 287 10.70 -43.20 1.67
C GLY A 287 9.84 -42.00 2.07
N SER A 288 10.44 -40.82 2.16
CA SER A 288 9.74 -39.58 2.49
C SER A 288 10.15 -38.43 1.58
N GLY A 289 9.24 -37.49 1.35
CA GLY A 289 9.53 -36.25 0.65
C GLY A 289 8.75 -35.09 1.24
N THR A 290 9.20 -33.87 0.97
CA THR A 290 8.55 -32.66 1.47
C THR A 290 7.67 -31.99 0.42
N VAL A 291 6.56 -31.43 0.89
CA VAL A 291 5.61 -30.59 0.14
C VAL A 291 5.58 -29.22 0.77
N THR A 292 5.68 -28.18 -0.04
CA THR A 292 5.53 -26.80 0.41
C THR A 292 4.10 -26.33 0.21
N VAL A 293 3.43 -25.97 1.31
CA VAL A 293 2.13 -25.29 1.27
C VAL A 293 2.36 -23.81 1.57
N THR A 294 2.10 -22.95 0.59
CA THR A 294 2.15 -21.50 0.78
C THR A 294 0.74 -20.93 0.74
N VAL A 295 0.39 -20.27 1.84
CA VAL A 295 -0.83 -19.50 1.97
C VAL A 295 -0.47 -18.03 1.85
N ASN A 296 -0.78 -17.44 0.69
CA ASN A 296 -0.57 -16.01 0.45
C ASN A 296 -1.49 -15.17 1.36
N PRO A 297 -1.04 -14.00 1.82
CA PRO A 297 -1.82 -13.14 2.71
C PRO A 297 -3.20 -12.80 2.16
N TYR A 298 -4.19 -12.69 3.06
CA TYR A 298 -5.51 -12.18 2.73
C TYR A 298 -5.44 -10.70 2.34
N THR A 299 -6.06 -10.35 1.21
CA THR A 299 -6.15 -8.96 0.74
C THR A 299 -7.60 -8.57 0.50
N ALA A 300 -7.98 -7.38 0.94
CA ALA A 300 -9.30 -6.79 0.70
C ALA A 300 -9.15 -5.35 0.21
N ALA A 301 -9.85 -5.02 -0.87
CA ALA A 301 -9.88 -3.67 -1.41
C ALA A 301 -10.47 -2.69 -0.38
N PRO A 302 -10.05 -1.41 -0.41
CA PRO A 302 -10.46 -0.45 0.59
C PRO A 302 -11.91 -0.01 0.40
N GLY A 303 -12.58 0.37 1.48
CA GLY A 303 -13.95 0.91 1.43
C GLY A 303 -14.24 1.82 2.62
N PHE A 304 -14.83 2.98 2.38
CA PHE A 304 -15.28 3.84 3.49
C PHE A 304 -16.57 3.31 4.11
N ALA A 305 -16.67 3.37 5.43
CA ALA A 305 -17.90 2.99 6.14
C ALA A 305 -19.04 3.99 5.91
N ALA A 306 -18.71 5.26 5.65
CA ALA A 306 -19.66 6.31 5.36
C ALA A 306 -19.97 6.40 3.85
N SER A 307 -21.18 6.83 3.51
CA SER A 307 -21.55 7.15 2.13
C SER A 307 -21.23 8.61 1.79
N ALA A 308 -20.80 8.86 0.56
CA ALA A 308 -20.56 10.21 0.07
C ALA A 308 -21.88 10.94 -0.26
N PRO A 309 -21.98 12.26 -0.02
CA PRO A 309 -21.00 13.11 0.66
C PRO A 309 -21.17 13.12 2.19
N VAL A 310 -20.05 13.19 2.92
CA VAL A 310 -20.05 13.50 4.36
C VAL A 310 -20.11 15.01 4.54
N THR A 311 -20.99 15.50 5.41
CA THR A 311 -21.14 16.94 5.68
C THR A 311 -20.53 17.31 7.03
N LEU A 312 -19.64 18.30 7.05
CA LEU A 312 -19.03 18.87 8.26
C LEU A 312 -19.42 20.34 8.44
N SER A 313 -19.52 20.79 9.68
CA SER A 313 -19.76 22.20 10.02
C SER A 313 -18.85 22.60 11.18
N GLY A 314 -18.20 23.76 11.07
CA GLY A 314 -17.29 24.25 12.11
C GLY A 314 -17.31 25.76 12.24
N THR A 315 -16.67 26.25 13.28
CA THR A 315 -16.53 27.68 13.58
C THR A 315 -15.05 28.02 13.66
N VAL A 316 -14.65 29.17 13.14
CA VAL A 316 -13.25 29.66 13.23
C VAL A 316 -12.76 29.60 14.68
N GLY A 317 -11.56 29.07 14.90
CA GLY A 317 -10.91 28.97 16.20
C GLY A 317 -11.44 27.85 17.12
N THR A 318 -12.42 27.05 16.69
CA THR A 318 -12.93 25.90 17.45
C THR A 318 -12.43 24.59 16.83
N GLU A 319 -12.01 23.62 17.65
CA GLU A 319 -11.57 22.31 17.13
C GLU A 319 -12.69 21.61 16.34
N LEU A 320 -12.32 21.01 15.20
CA LEU A 320 -13.21 20.22 14.35
C LEU A 320 -12.71 18.77 14.21
N PRO A 321 -12.80 17.96 15.27
CA PRO A 321 -12.36 16.56 15.21
C PRO A 321 -13.34 15.71 14.41
N HIS A 322 -12.82 14.91 13.48
CA HIS A 322 -13.60 13.91 12.76
C HIS A 322 -12.73 12.71 12.38
N THR A 323 -13.28 11.50 12.41
CA THR A 323 -12.54 10.28 12.02
C THR A 323 -13.23 9.61 10.84
N PHE A 324 -12.53 9.52 9.71
CA PHE A 324 -12.95 8.79 8.54
C PHE A 324 -12.46 7.35 8.62
N THR A 325 -13.37 6.41 8.84
CA THR A 325 -13.03 4.99 8.92
C THR A 325 -13.11 4.33 7.55
N ALA A 326 -12.01 3.72 7.12
CA ALA A 326 -11.94 2.87 5.94
C ALA A 326 -11.60 1.42 6.33
N THR A 327 -12.28 0.46 5.73
CA THR A 327 -11.94 -0.97 5.75
C THR A 327 -10.96 -1.29 4.63
N GLY A 328 -10.30 -2.44 4.71
CA GLY A 328 -9.33 -2.90 3.72
C GLY A 328 -8.23 -3.74 4.38
N THR A 329 -7.58 -4.61 3.60
CA THR A 329 -6.40 -5.36 4.05
C THR A 329 -5.38 -5.39 2.92
N PRO A 330 -4.16 -4.82 3.09
CA PRO A 330 -3.64 -4.11 4.28
C PRO A 330 -4.45 -2.88 4.70
N ALA A 331 -4.19 -2.33 5.89
CA ALA A 331 -4.89 -1.15 6.39
C ALA A 331 -4.66 0.05 5.44
N PRO A 332 -5.73 0.69 4.93
CA PRO A 332 -5.58 1.75 3.94
C PRO A 332 -5.00 3.03 4.53
N GLN A 333 -4.24 3.74 3.70
CA GLN A 333 -3.80 5.11 3.95
C GLN A 333 -4.82 6.07 3.35
N ILE A 334 -5.26 7.04 4.16
CA ILE A 334 -6.22 8.07 3.76
C ILE A 334 -5.47 9.35 3.43
N THR A 335 -5.73 9.90 2.25
CA THR A 335 -5.11 11.14 1.76
C THR A 335 -6.16 12.04 1.13
N VAL A 336 -5.90 13.35 1.10
CA VAL A 336 -6.71 14.30 0.34
C VAL A 336 -6.23 14.29 -1.11
N THR A 337 -7.13 13.98 -2.04
CA THR A 337 -6.79 13.80 -3.46
C THR A 337 -7.39 14.88 -4.35
N VAL A 338 -8.49 15.51 -3.94
CA VAL A 338 -9.11 16.64 -4.66
C VAL A 338 -9.47 17.73 -3.67
N GLY A 339 -9.20 18.99 -4.03
CA GLY A 339 -9.42 20.14 -3.15
C GLY A 339 -8.29 20.30 -2.14
N ALA A 340 -8.54 21.11 -1.11
CA ALA A 340 -7.62 21.35 -0.01
C ALA A 340 -8.38 21.33 1.32
N LEU A 341 -7.68 20.97 2.39
CA LEU A 341 -8.22 21.13 3.74
C LEU A 341 -8.33 22.64 4.05
N PRO A 342 -9.38 23.07 4.77
CA PRO A 342 -9.42 24.41 5.35
C PRO A 342 -8.18 24.71 6.21
N ASP A 343 -7.68 25.94 6.13
CA ASP A 343 -6.50 26.38 6.88
C ASP A 343 -6.68 26.15 8.39
N GLY A 344 -5.69 25.51 9.02
CA GLY A 344 -5.73 25.16 10.45
C GLY A 344 -6.23 23.74 10.75
N LEU A 345 -6.68 22.99 9.72
CA LEU A 345 -7.01 21.57 9.83
C LEU A 345 -5.89 20.68 9.29
N THR A 346 -5.73 19.51 9.89
CA THR A 346 -4.80 18.47 9.45
C THR A 346 -5.49 17.12 9.39
N LEU A 347 -5.20 16.33 8.35
CA LEU A 347 -5.69 14.95 8.18
C LEU A 347 -4.52 13.99 8.27
N THR A 348 -4.57 13.06 9.23
CA THR A 348 -3.59 11.98 9.36
C THR A 348 -3.86 10.87 8.33
N SER A 349 -2.83 10.06 8.03
CA SER A 349 -2.99 8.94 7.09
C SER A 349 -3.90 7.82 7.60
N ALA A 350 -4.25 7.81 8.90
CA ALA A 350 -5.26 6.93 9.49
C ALA A 350 -6.69 7.47 9.37
N GLY A 351 -6.89 8.64 8.74
CA GLY A 351 -8.21 9.25 8.54
C GLY A 351 -8.70 10.14 9.67
N VAL A 352 -7.85 10.52 10.64
CA VAL A 352 -8.23 11.43 11.73
C VAL A 352 -7.98 12.87 11.30
N LEU A 353 -9.05 13.66 11.24
CA LEU A 353 -9.06 15.11 11.03
C LEU A 353 -9.01 15.81 12.38
N THR A 354 -8.07 16.72 12.55
CA THR A 354 -7.87 17.51 13.78
C THR A 354 -7.52 18.96 13.47
N GLY A 355 -7.52 19.82 14.50
CA GLY A 355 -7.18 21.23 14.39
C GLY A 355 -8.40 22.14 14.44
N ALA A 356 -8.15 23.45 14.42
CA ALA A 356 -9.17 24.49 14.44
C ALA A 356 -9.04 25.35 13.17
N PRO A 357 -10.12 25.58 12.42
CA PRO A 357 -10.05 26.34 11.18
C PRO A 357 -9.77 27.82 11.49
N THR A 358 -8.99 28.48 10.65
CA THR A 358 -8.52 29.85 10.89
C THR A 358 -9.24 30.90 10.05
N ALA A 359 -10.01 30.48 9.04
CA ALA A 359 -10.79 31.37 8.18
C ALA A 359 -12.18 30.78 7.88
N PRO A 360 -13.22 31.63 7.72
CA PRO A 360 -14.53 31.18 7.27
C PRO A 360 -14.50 30.82 5.77
N GLY A 361 -15.32 29.85 5.36
CA GLY A 361 -15.36 29.41 3.97
C GLY A 361 -15.99 28.03 3.76
N PRO A 362 -16.10 27.57 2.51
CA PRO A 362 -16.61 26.24 2.22
C PRO A 362 -15.61 25.15 2.59
N ILE A 363 -16.12 24.02 3.08
CA ILE A 363 -15.38 22.76 3.11
C ILE A 363 -15.76 22.02 1.83
N ASN A 364 -14.77 21.72 0.97
CA ASN A 364 -15.00 20.92 -0.23
C ASN A 364 -13.69 20.21 -0.63
N PHE A 365 -13.57 18.95 -0.24
CA PHE A 365 -12.44 18.11 -0.63
C PHE A 365 -12.88 16.64 -0.76
N THR A 366 -12.10 15.86 -1.48
CA THR A 366 -12.27 14.41 -1.59
C THR A 366 -11.09 13.72 -0.93
N ILE A 367 -11.38 12.73 -0.10
CA ILE A 367 -10.37 11.83 0.44
C ILE A 367 -10.38 10.49 -0.30
N THR A 368 -9.21 9.88 -0.39
CA THR A 368 -9.02 8.55 -0.96
C THR A 368 -8.39 7.63 0.06
N ALA A 369 -8.98 6.46 0.25
CA ALA A 369 -8.41 5.34 1.00
C ALA A 369 -7.78 4.36 0.00
N ASP A 370 -6.47 4.14 0.13
CA ASP A 370 -5.69 3.24 -0.73
C ASP A 370 -4.82 2.31 0.11
N ASN A 371 -4.79 1.03 -0.25
CA ASN A 371 -3.91 0.01 0.33
C ASN A 371 -3.16 -0.81 -0.74
N GLY A 372 -3.15 -0.36 -1.99
CA GLY A 372 -2.55 -1.05 -3.13
C GLY A 372 -3.35 -2.25 -3.64
N VAL A 373 -4.53 -2.53 -3.07
CA VAL A 373 -5.40 -3.65 -3.45
C VAL A 373 -6.66 -3.14 -4.15
N GLY A 374 -6.83 -3.52 -5.42
CA GLY A 374 -8.00 -3.14 -6.20
C GLY A 374 -8.08 -1.64 -6.46
N THR A 375 -9.29 -1.13 -6.68
CA THR A 375 -9.53 0.30 -6.91
C THR A 375 -9.61 1.05 -5.57
N PRO A 376 -8.86 2.16 -5.39
CA PRO A 376 -8.98 2.99 -4.19
C PRO A 376 -10.41 3.51 -3.97
N ALA A 377 -10.85 3.56 -2.71
CA ALA A 377 -12.14 4.10 -2.36
C ALA A 377 -12.06 5.62 -2.20
N THR A 378 -13.09 6.34 -2.66
CA THR A 378 -13.15 7.81 -2.56
C THR A 378 -14.36 8.25 -1.75
N LEU A 379 -14.21 9.28 -0.92
CA LEU A 379 -15.28 9.87 -0.13
C LEU A 379 -15.25 11.39 -0.28
N GLN A 380 -16.35 11.96 -0.76
CA GLN A 380 -16.51 13.42 -0.86
C GLN A 380 -16.90 14.00 0.51
N VAL A 381 -16.25 15.11 0.89
CA VAL A 381 -16.50 15.84 2.13
C VAL A 381 -16.87 17.28 1.81
N ASN A 382 -18.07 17.67 2.21
CA ASN A 382 -18.62 19.00 1.98
C ASN A 382 -18.95 19.68 3.32
N GLY A 383 -19.17 21.00 3.31
CA GLY A 383 -19.51 21.71 4.53
C GLY A 383 -19.23 23.19 4.51
N THR A 384 -19.29 23.82 5.67
CA THR A 384 -19.03 25.25 5.85
C THR A 384 -18.35 25.53 7.19
N ILE A 385 -17.37 26.43 7.17
CA ILE A 385 -16.82 27.09 8.35
C ILE A 385 -17.44 28.48 8.48
N THR A 386 -18.12 28.73 9.59
CA THR A 386 -18.66 30.05 9.93
C THR A 386 -17.66 30.87 10.74
N ALA A 387 -17.71 32.19 10.59
CA ALA A 387 -16.92 33.09 11.43
C ALA A 387 -17.33 32.91 12.91
N ALA A 388 -16.37 33.03 13.82
CA ALA A 388 -16.68 33.08 15.23
C ALA A 388 -17.50 34.34 15.55
N THR A 389 -18.56 34.20 16.34
CA THR A 389 -19.30 35.35 16.85
C THR A 389 -18.37 36.16 17.75
N GLN A 390 -18.11 37.42 17.38
CA GLN A 390 -17.28 38.30 18.20
C GLN A 390 -18.10 38.83 19.39
N THR A 391 -17.51 38.85 20.57
CA THR A 391 -18.07 39.57 21.73
C THR A 391 -18.00 41.08 21.51
N PRO A 392 -18.88 41.89 22.14
CA PRO A 392 -18.81 43.35 22.10
C PRO A 392 -17.40 43.90 22.39
N ALA A 393 -16.71 43.33 23.39
CA ALA A 393 -15.34 43.71 23.74
C ALA A 393 -14.32 43.46 22.60
N GLN A 394 -14.45 42.35 21.86
CA GLN A 394 -13.59 42.04 20.72
C GLN A 394 -13.88 42.97 19.53
N ILE A 395 -15.15 43.31 19.29
CA ILE A 395 -15.55 44.26 18.24
C ILE A 395 -14.87 45.61 18.49
N ILE A 396 -14.96 46.13 19.73
CA ILE A 396 -14.35 47.42 20.09
C ILE A 396 -12.82 47.35 20.02
N ALA A 397 -12.20 46.31 20.59
CA ALA A 397 -10.76 46.15 20.52
C ALA A 397 -10.25 46.11 19.07
N GLY A 398 -10.98 45.45 18.18
CA GLY A 398 -10.64 45.37 16.75
C GLY A 398 -10.78 46.70 16.01
N ALA A 399 -11.86 47.45 16.25
CA ALA A 399 -12.12 48.73 15.58
C ALA A 399 -11.27 49.88 16.14
N CYS A 400 -11.11 49.94 17.46
CA CYS A 400 -10.48 51.03 18.18
C CYS A 400 -9.00 50.77 18.51
N GLY A 401 -8.54 49.52 18.40
CA GLY A 401 -7.16 49.11 18.69
C GLY A 401 -6.87 48.92 20.18
N ASN A 402 -7.64 49.57 21.06
CA ASN A 402 -7.64 49.33 22.50
C ASN A 402 -9.08 49.12 23.01
N TYR A 403 -9.24 48.28 24.02
CA TYR A 403 -10.46 48.18 24.82
C TYR A 403 -10.04 48.00 26.27
N VAL A 404 -10.52 48.89 27.15
CA VAL A 404 -10.21 48.87 28.56
C VAL A 404 -11.45 48.41 29.33
N ALA A 405 -11.50 47.13 29.70
CA ALA A 405 -12.68 46.53 30.33
C ALA A 405 -13.01 47.12 31.72
N ASN A 406 -11.99 47.61 32.44
CA ASN A 406 -12.10 48.25 33.75
C ASN A 406 -11.30 49.57 33.73
N PRO A 407 -11.86 50.63 33.15
CA PRO A 407 -11.15 51.90 33.00
C PRO A 407 -10.93 52.57 34.37
N THR A 408 -9.78 53.21 34.52
CA THR A 408 -9.43 54.04 35.69
C THR A 408 -9.06 55.45 35.23
N ALA A 409 -8.92 56.38 36.17
CA ALA A 409 -8.50 57.74 35.85
C ALA A 409 -7.12 57.73 35.13
N GLY A 410 -7.12 57.95 33.81
CA GLY A 410 -5.93 57.97 32.95
C GLY A 410 -5.77 56.77 32.00
N ASN A 411 -6.67 55.78 32.02
CA ASN A 411 -6.67 54.66 31.07
C ASN A 411 -8.10 54.32 30.62
N SER A 412 -8.51 54.85 29.48
CA SER A 412 -9.83 54.62 28.89
C SER A 412 -9.72 54.20 27.42
N THR A 413 -10.79 53.58 26.92
CA THR A 413 -10.91 53.17 25.52
C THR A 413 -10.93 54.40 24.61
N ASP A 414 -10.12 54.41 23.54
CA ASP A 414 -10.08 55.50 22.55
C ASP A 414 -10.57 54.99 21.18
N CYS A 415 -11.80 55.38 20.85
CA CYS A 415 -12.48 55.08 19.61
C CYS A 415 -12.69 56.34 18.76
N SER A 416 -11.95 57.42 19.00
CA SER A 416 -12.12 58.68 18.29
C SER A 416 -11.99 58.52 16.77
N GLY A 417 -12.98 59.03 16.04
CA GLY A 417 -13.07 58.95 14.58
C GLY A 417 -13.23 57.54 13.99
N LYS A 418 -13.46 56.51 14.82
CA LYS A 418 -13.61 55.12 14.36
C LYS A 418 -15.02 54.83 13.84
N ASN A 419 -15.13 53.79 13.02
CA ASN A 419 -16.40 53.28 12.53
C ASN A 419 -16.85 52.06 13.37
N LEU A 420 -17.98 52.22 14.05
CA LEU A 420 -18.67 51.19 14.82
C LEU A 420 -20.13 51.02 14.34
N ALA A 421 -20.47 51.53 13.16
CA ALA A 421 -21.82 51.53 12.63
C ALA A 421 -22.37 50.10 12.49
N GLY A 422 -23.63 49.90 12.92
CA GLY A 422 -24.35 48.63 12.85
C GLY A 422 -23.78 47.51 13.73
N THR A 423 -22.79 47.78 14.58
CA THR A 423 -22.23 46.77 15.47
C THR A 423 -23.12 46.49 16.68
N ASP A 424 -22.99 45.29 17.24
CA ASP A 424 -23.67 44.91 18.48
C ASP A 424 -22.74 45.09 19.68
N LEU A 425 -22.97 46.17 20.43
CA LEU A 425 -22.18 46.59 21.58
C LEU A 425 -22.98 46.50 22.88
N THR A 426 -23.97 45.60 22.96
CA THR A 426 -24.82 45.45 24.14
C THR A 426 -24.01 45.24 25.42
N GLY A 427 -24.36 46.00 26.46
CA GLY A 427 -23.80 45.85 27.81
C GLY A 427 -22.32 46.18 27.96
N VAL A 428 -21.70 46.81 26.94
CA VAL A 428 -20.27 47.07 26.97
C VAL A 428 -19.90 48.18 27.96
N ASN A 429 -18.72 48.08 28.58
CA ASN A 429 -18.20 49.14 29.45
C ASN A 429 -17.36 50.13 28.64
N LEU A 430 -17.90 51.33 28.44
CA LEU A 430 -17.26 52.47 27.77
C LEU A 430 -17.08 53.65 28.73
N THR A 431 -16.98 53.38 30.04
CA THR A 431 -16.74 54.41 31.06
C THR A 431 -15.48 55.22 30.73
N GLY A 432 -15.63 56.55 30.65
CA GLY A 432 -14.56 57.49 30.34
C GLY A 432 -14.00 57.37 28.91
N ALA A 433 -14.64 56.61 28.02
CA ALA A 433 -14.14 56.39 26.68
C ALA A 433 -14.14 57.67 25.84
N ASN A 434 -13.12 57.82 25.00
CA ASN A 434 -13.09 58.84 23.95
C ASN A 434 -13.82 58.29 22.71
N LEU A 435 -15.02 58.79 22.45
CA LEU A 435 -15.88 58.47 21.31
C LEU A 435 -16.05 59.68 20.39
N THR A 436 -15.10 60.63 20.42
CA THR A 436 -15.20 61.86 19.65
C THR A 436 -15.22 61.58 18.15
N GLY A 437 -16.24 62.07 17.45
CA GLY A 437 -16.42 61.86 16.01
C GLY A 437 -16.60 60.39 15.58
N THR A 438 -16.86 59.47 16.51
CA THR A 438 -17.09 58.05 16.19
C THR A 438 -18.41 57.89 15.44
N ASP A 439 -18.41 57.05 14.41
CA ASP A 439 -19.64 56.63 13.72
C ASP A 439 -20.29 55.49 14.50
N LEU A 440 -21.39 55.80 15.20
CA LEU A 440 -22.22 54.87 15.96
C LEU A 440 -23.59 54.67 15.29
N ALA A 441 -23.69 54.95 13.99
CA ALA A 441 -24.96 54.87 13.28
C ALA A 441 -25.51 53.44 13.29
N GLY A 442 -26.75 53.26 13.75
CA GLY A 442 -27.40 51.95 13.86
C GLY A 442 -26.77 50.97 14.85
N THR A 443 -25.80 51.39 15.66
CA THR A 443 -25.15 50.54 16.67
C THR A 443 -26.12 50.17 17.80
N ASN A 444 -26.07 48.93 18.26
CA ASN A 444 -26.83 48.50 19.43
C ASN A 444 -26.00 48.66 20.71
N LEU A 445 -26.26 49.72 21.48
CA LEU A 445 -25.62 50.05 22.74
C LEU A 445 -26.51 49.71 23.94
N THR A 446 -27.49 48.82 23.78
CA THR A 446 -28.45 48.51 24.85
C THR A 446 -27.71 48.11 26.14
N GLY A 447 -27.95 48.84 27.23
CA GLY A 447 -27.33 48.60 28.54
C GLY A 447 -25.84 48.95 28.65
N ALA A 448 -25.25 49.63 27.66
CA ALA A 448 -23.84 50.02 27.71
C ALA A 448 -23.58 51.10 28.79
N ASP A 449 -22.40 51.05 29.42
CA ASP A 449 -21.96 52.06 30.38
C ASP A 449 -21.16 53.16 29.70
N LEU A 450 -21.70 54.37 29.62
CA LEU A 450 -21.07 55.56 29.04
C LEU A 450 -20.75 56.61 30.13
N TYR A 451 -20.63 56.19 31.39
CA TYR A 451 -20.29 57.10 32.50
C TYR A 451 -19.03 57.91 32.19
N HIS A 452 -19.13 59.25 32.20
CA HIS A 452 -18.05 60.18 31.81
C HIS A 452 -17.44 59.99 30.41
N ALA A 453 -18.11 59.31 29.48
CA ALA A 453 -17.62 59.18 28.10
C ALA A 453 -17.70 60.51 27.32
N ASP A 454 -16.77 60.73 26.40
CA ASP A 454 -16.79 61.89 25.50
C ASP A 454 -17.30 61.48 24.12
N LEU A 455 -18.54 61.82 23.80
CA LEU A 455 -19.18 61.54 22.52
C LEU A 455 -19.18 62.78 21.60
N THR A 456 -18.29 63.77 21.81
CA THR A 456 -18.34 65.01 21.03
C THR A 456 -18.33 64.73 19.53
N GLY A 457 -19.38 65.17 18.82
CA GLY A 457 -19.53 64.98 17.38
C GLY A 457 -19.78 63.53 16.90
N ALA A 458 -20.06 62.58 17.80
CA ALA A 458 -20.39 61.21 17.42
C ALA A 458 -21.74 61.14 16.68
N ASP A 459 -21.83 60.26 15.68
CA ASP A 459 -23.07 60.01 14.95
C ASP A 459 -23.90 58.93 15.66
N LEU A 460 -25.00 59.34 16.31
CA LEU A 460 -25.94 58.44 17.00
C LEU A 460 -27.19 58.12 16.16
N THR A 461 -27.19 58.42 14.86
CA THR A 461 -28.37 58.21 14.01
C THR A 461 -28.81 56.74 13.98
N GLY A 462 -30.05 56.48 14.39
CA GLY A 462 -30.60 55.11 14.45
C GLY A 462 -29.98 54.20 15.50
N ALA A 463 -29.06 54.69 16.35
CA ALA A 463 -28.47 53.91 17.42
C ALA A 463 -29.52 53.52 18.47
N ASN A 464 -29.35 52.35 19.08
CA ASN A 464 -30.17 51.90 20.21
C ASN A 464 -29.41 52.06 21.54
N LEU A 465 -29.77 53.08 22.31
CA LEU A 465 -29.21 53.41 23.62
C LEU A 465 -30.18 53.08 24.76
N THR A 466 -31.06 52.11 24.59
CA THR A 466 -31.96 51.69 25.67
C THR A 466 -31.15 51.21 26.88
N GLY A 467 -31.37 51.78 28.07
CA GLY A 467 -30.69 51.29 29.27
C GLY A 467 -29.27 51.81 29.51
N VAL A 468 -28.77 52.76 28.70
CA VAL A 468 -27.39 53.24 28.86
C VAL A 468 -27.20 54.11 30.10
N THR A 469 -25.99 54.08 30.68
CA THR A 469 -25.58 55.01 31.74
C THR A 469 -24.92 56.25 31.13
N LEU A 470 -25.54 57.42 31.23
CA LEU A 470 -25.01 58.68 30.65
C LEU A 470 -24.43 59.67 31.65
N THR A 471 -24.40 59.34 32.95
CA THR A 471 -24.03 60.32 33.97
C THR A 471 -22.63 60.89 33.68
N GLY A 472 -22.57 62.21 33.47
CA GLY A 472 -21.34 62.92 33.16
C GLY A 472 -20.79 62.75 31.73
N ALA A 473 -21.53 62.08 30.83
CA ALA A 473 -21.17 61.95 29.42
C ALA A 473 -21.33 63.29 28.67
N ASN A 474 -20.44 63.55 27.73
CA ASN A 474 -20.46 64.73 26.86
C ASN A 474 -21.07 64.38 25.49
N LEU A 475 -22.24 64.94 25.18
CA LEU A 475 -22.99 64.71 23.93
C LEU A 475 -22.92 65.90 22.96
N THR A 476 -22.00 66.83 23.18
CA THR A 476 -21.85 68.05 22.36
C THR A 476 -21.73 67.71 20.87
N GLY A 477 -22.54 68.35 20.01
CA GLY A 477 -22.51 68.12 18.57
C GLY A 477 -22.97 66.74 18.09
N THR A 478 -23.53 65.89 18.96
CA THR A 478 -24.16 64.63 18.53
C THR A 478 -25.55 64.87 17.92
N SER A 479 -26.09 63.87 17.22
CA SER A 479 -27.46 63.91 16.69
C SER A 479 -28.56 63.93 17.78
N ALA A 480 -28.20 63.76 19.06
CA ALA A 480 -29.12 63.90 20.19
C ALA A 480 -29.31 65.36 20.66
N LEU A 481 -28.63 66.33 20.05
CA LEU A 481 -28.76 67.76 20.34
C LEU A 481 -29.19 68.56 19.11
N PRO A 482 -29.79 69.76 19.31
CA PRO A 482 -29.98 70.71 18.21
C PRO A 482 -28.65 71.06 17.53
N SER A 483 -28.69 71.26 16.22
CA SER A 483 -27.57 71.85 15.49
C SER A 483 -27.35 73.31 15.90
N ASP A 484 -26.16 73.85 15.64
CA ASP A 484 -25.90 75.29 15.80
C ASP A 484 -26.91 76.14 15.02
N ILE A 485 -27.35 77.24 15.63
CA ILE A 485 -28.39 78.12 15.10
C ILE A 485 -27.83 79.52 14.92
N THR A 486 -28.16 80.15 13.80
CA THR A 486 -27.86 81.56 13.57
C THR A 486 -29.15 82.35 13.40
N VAL A 487 -29.35 83.40 14.21
CA VAL A 487 -30.50 84.31 14.09
C VAL A 487 -30.02 85.76 13.96
N PRO A 488 -30.71 86.63 13.21
CA PRO A 488 -30.43 88.06 13.19
C PRO A 488 -30.95 88.73 14.48
N ALA A 489 -30.18 89.66 15.05
CA ALA A 489 -30.61 90.44 16.22
C ALA A 489 -31.86 91.28 15.89
N THR A 490 -32.80 91.33 16.82
CA THR A 490 -34.05 92.11 16.71
C THR A 490 -33.98 93.44 17.46
N SER A 491 -32.99 93.58 18.34
CA SER A 491 -32.66 94.82 19.05
C SER A 491 -31.18 94.79 19.44
N ASN A 492 -30.68 95.88 20.05
CA ASN A 492 -29.34 95.93 20.62
C ASN A 492 -29.11 94.90 21.75
N ASP A 493 -30.19 94.39 22.36
CA ASP A 493 -30.14 93.38 23.41
C ASP A 493 -30.08 91.95 22.85
N GLY A 494 -30.24 91.77 21.53
CA GLY A 494 -30.15 90.48 20.85
C GLY A 494 -31.43 90.04 20.14
N ALA A 495 -31.63 88.72 20.00
CA ALA A 495 -32.83 88.12 19.40
C ALA A 495 -33.30 86.86 20.13
N PRO A 496 -34.62 86.62 20.18
CA PRO A 496 -35.14 85.33 20.60
C PRO A 496 -34.76 84.24 19.59
N ALA A 497 -34.24 83.11 20.08
CA ALA A 497 -33.95 81.94 19.25
C ALA A 497 -34.75 80.73 19.75
N THR A 498 -35.39 80.02 18.82
CA THR A 498 -36.14 78.79 19.10
C THR A 498 -35.59 77.62 18.31
N TRP A 499 -35.61 76.43 18.90
CA TRP A 499 -35.24 75.17 18.24
C TRP A 499 -36.27 74.09 18.49
N ALA A 500 -36.29 73.12 17.57
CA ALA A 500 -37.06 71.89 17.73
C ALA A 500 -36.22 70.85 18.49
N VAL A 501 -36.91 69.96 19.18
CA VAL A 501 -36.30 68.75 19.74
C VAL A 501 -35.85 67.87 18.55
N PRO A 502 -34.58 67.41 18.51
CA PRO A 502 -34.09 66.56 17.44
C PRO A 502 -34.79 65.19 17.45
N ALA A 503 -34.65 64.43 16.36
CA ALA A 503 -35.07 63.03 16.32
C ALA A 503 -34.18 62.22 17.27
N MET A 504 -34.71 61.90 18.45
CA MET A 504 -33.93 61.24 19.50
C MET A 504 -33.54 59.80 19.13
N PRO A 505 -32.30 59.36 19.41
CA PRO A 505 -31.94 57.95 19.37
C PRO A 505 -32.81 57.11 20.32
N THR A 506 -32.99 55.83 20.00
CA THR A 506 -33.83 54.94 20.82
C THR A 506 -33.27 54.84 22.24
N GLY A 507 -34.11 55.01 23.26
CA GLY A 507 -33.72 54.92 24.67
C GLY A 507 -33.29 56.24 25.33
N LEU A 508 -33.15 57.32 24.55
CA LEU A 508 -32.82 58.65 25.08
C LEU A 508 -34.04 59.57 25.13
N THR A 509 -34.08 60.47 26.10
CA THR A 509 -35.09 61.52 26.24
C THR A 509 -34.42 62.89 26.28
N PHE A 510 -34.92 63.83 25.49
CA PHE A 510 -34.41 65.20 25.48
C PHE A 510 -34.85 65.92 26.76
N GLY A 511 -33.89 66.52 27.47
CA GLY A 511 -34.12 67.24 28.71
C GLY A 511 -34.31 68.74 28.52
N THR A 512 -33.90 69.52 29.52
CA THR A 512 -33.98 70.98 29.50
C THR A 512 -32.67 71.59 29.02
N CYS A 513 -32.76 72.80 28.47
CA CYS A 513 -31.63 73.59 27.99
C CYS A 513 -31.54 74.93 28.72
N THR A 514 -30.32 75.40 28.96
CA THR A 514 -30.02 76.70 29.55
C THR A 514 -28.96 77.43 28.70
N PRO A 515 -29.23 78.64 28.19
CA PRO A 515 -30.52 79.36 28.21
C PRO A 515 -31.66 78.60 27.50
N ALA A 516 -32.91 78.83 27.93
CA ALA A 516 -34.06 78.09 27.41
C ALA A 516 -34.47 78.54 26.00
N SER A 517 -35.10 77.64 25.25
CA SER A 517 -35.66 77.94 23.91
C SER A 517 -36.66 79.10 24.00
N GLY A 518 -36.53 80.08 23.12
CA GLY A 518 -37.35 81.30 23.08
C GLY A 518 -36.87 82.45 23.97
N THR A 519 -35.77 82.28 24.72
CA THR A 519 -35.12 83.40 25.43
C THR A 519 -34.35 84.31 24.48
N VAL A 520 -34.12 85.56 24.88
CA VAL A 520 -33.34 86.53 24.10
C VAL A 520 -31.85 86.25 24.29
N PHE A 521 -31.16 85.97 23.18
CA PHE A 521 -29.72 85.73 23.15
C PHE A 521 -28.96 86.99 22.76
N PRO A 522 -27.93 87.41 23.50
CA PRO A 522 -27.16 88.62 23.21
C PRO A 522 -26.36 88.49 21.91
N VAL A 523 -26.05 89.63 21.27
CA VAL A 523 -25.22 89.72 20.05
C VAL A 523 -23.91 88.98 20.23
N GLY A 524 -23.65 88.00 19.37
CA GLY A 524 -22.50 87.10 19.44
C GLY A 524 -22.87 85.63 19.63
N ALA A 525 -21.87 84.80 19.88
CA ALA A 525 -22.04 83.36 20.11
C ALA A 525 -22.37 83.08 21.58
N THR A 526 -23.51 82.45 21.83
CA THR A 526 -23.92 81.97 23.15
C THR A 526 -23.98 80.46 23.15
N SER A 527 -23.28 79.83 24.09
CA SER A 527 -23.36 78.38 24.31
C SER A 527 -24.65 78.05 25.05
N VAL A 528 -25.45 77.14 24.50
CA VAL A 528 -26.63 76.57 25.14
C VAL A 528 -26.26 75.18 25.63
N THR A 529 -26.42 74.92 26.94
CA THR A 529 -26.19 73.61 27.52
C THR A 529 -27.52 72.89 27.70
N CYS A 530 -27.66 71.72 27.10
CA CYS A 530 -28.83 70.85 27.23
C CYS A 530 -28.50 69.58 28.00
N THR A 531 -29.52 69.04 28.66
CA THR A 531 -29.49 67.73 29.30
C THR A 531 -30.15 66.69 28.39
N VAL A 532 -29.60 65.48 28.38
CA VAL A 532 -30.19 64.31 27.72
C VAL A 532 -30.22 63.19 28.75
N THR A 533 -31.36 62.55 28.92
CA THR A 533 -31.56 61.52 29.94
C THR A 533 -31.74 60.13 29.34
N SER A 534 -31.32 59.13 30.09
CA SER A 534 -31.55 57.70 29.83
C SER A 534 -32.00 57.03 31.13
N VAL A 535 -32.79 55.97 31.02
CA VAL A 535 -33.20 55.14 32.15
C VAL A 535 -32.41 53.83 32.08
N SER A 536 -31.53 53.60 33.05
CA SER A 536 -30.75 52.36 33.22
C SER A 536 -31.25 51.62 34.46
N GLY A 537 -31.95 50.50 34.26
CA GLY A 537 -32.72 49.85 35.34
C GLY A 537 -33.79 50.80 35.88
N ASP A 538 -33.76 51.08 37.19
CA ASP A 538 -34.64 52.06 37.85
C ASP A 538 -33.96 53.44 38.04
N VAL A 539 -32.77 53.65 37.47
CA VAL A 539 -31.95 54.85 37.69
C VAL A 539 -32.02 55.77 36.48
N LEU A 540 -32.42 57.03 36.72
CA LEU A 540 -32.32 58.10 35.73
C LEU A 540 -30.86 58.59 35.66
N THR A 541 -30.24 58.46 34.49
CA THR A 541 -28.88 58.94 34.22
C THR A 541 -28.94 60.13 33.26
N THR A 542 -28.03 61.09 33.42
CA THR A 542 -28.08 62.37 32.69
C THR A 542 -26.73 62.69 32.06
N GLY A 543 -26.71 62.79 30.74
CA GLY A 543 -25.61 63.38 29.99
C GLY A 543 -25.89 64.85 29.67
N THR A 544 -24.84 65.56 29.28
CA THR A 544 -24.93 66.97 28.89
C THR A 544 -24.25 67.20 27.56
N GLY A 545 -24.69 68.18 26.80
CA GLY A 545 -23.87 68.72 25.73
C GLY A 545 -24.32 70.11 25.32
N THR A 546 -23.51 70.73 24.47
CA THR A 546 -23.73 72.10 24.05
C THR A 546 -23.97 72.21 22.56
N PHE A 547 -24.69 73.25 22.18
CA PHE A 547 -24.75 73.78 20.82
C PHE A 547 -24.70 75.31 20.89
N THR A 548 -24.37 75.95 19.78
CA THR A 548 -24.14 77.40 19.72
C THR A 548 -25.34 78.10 19.10
N VAL A 549 -25.85 79.13 19.78
CA VAL A 549 -26.74 80.13 19.19
C VAL A 549 -25.92 81.37 18.88
N THR A 550 -25.78 81.70 17.60
CA THR A 550 -25.10 82.90 17.14
C THR A 550 -26.14 83.94 16.76
N THR A 551 -26.17 85.07 17.49
CA THR A 551 -27.00 86.20 17.08
C THR A 551 -26.15 87.23 16.34
N THR A 552 -26.52 87.52 15.10
CA THR A 552 -25.76 88.45 14.24
C THR A 552 -26.19 89.90 14.49
N PRO A 553 -25.27 90.89 14.42
CA PRO A 553 -25.59 92.28 14.74
C PRO A 553 -26.68 92.86 13.83
N VAL A 554 -27.45 93.83 14.35
CA VAL A 554 -28.38 94.63 13.53
C VAL A 554 -27.59 95.43 12.51
N VAL A 555 -27.79 95.13 11.23
CA VAL A 555 -27.22 95.94 10.14
C VAL A 555 -28.23 97.05 9.82
N ASP A 556 -28.01 98.26 10.33
CA ASP A 556 -28.82 99.40 9.93
C ASP A 556 -28.58 99.71 8.43
N PRO A 557 -29.63 99.88 7.61
CA PRO A 557 -29.47 100.32 6.22
C PRO A 557 -28.91 101.75 6.17
N PRO A 558 -28.08 102.11 5.17
CA PRO A 558 -27.48 103.44 5.09
C PRO A 558 -28.54 104.54 4.94
N VAL A 559 -28.49 105.53 5.82
CA VAL A 559 -29.38 106.69 5.84
C VAL A 559 -29.16 107.55 4.59
N THR A 560 -30.07 107.52 3.61
CA THR A 560 -30.10 108.53 2.53
C THR A 560 -30.75 109.81 3.06
N GLY A 561 -29.93 110.75 3.51
CA GLY A 561 -30.36 112.09 3.90
C GLY A 561 -30.86 112.91 2.71
N SER A 562 -32.09 113.43 2.82
CA SER A 562 -32.61 114.51 1.98
C SER A 562 -32.05 115.84 2.48
N LEU A 563 -31.08 116.41 1.77
CA LEU A 563 -30.65 117.80 1.89
C LEU A 563 -31.27 118.61 0.74
N GLY A 564 -32.23 119.49 1.04
CA GLY A 564 -32.79 120.39 0.04
C GLY A 564 -33.89 121.31 0.56
N SER A 565 -33.52 122.37 1.32
CA SER A 565 -33.94 123.77 1.08
C SER A 565 -33.80 124.64 2.34
N ILE A 566 -32.59 125.14 2.63
CA ILE A 566 -32.36 126.41 3.32
C ILE A 566 -31.17 127.08 2.60
N PHE A 567 -31.38 128.35 2.19
CA PHE A 567 -30.58 129.26 1.36
C PHE A 567 -30.87 129.21 -0.16
N GLY A 568 -31.42 130.32 -0.67
CA GLY A 568 -31.78 130.53 -2.07
C GLY A 568 -31.14 131.78 -2.69
N SER A 569 -31.36 131.89 -4.01
CA SER A 569 -31.38 133.12 -4.83
C SER A 569 -31.97 132.76 -6.19
#